data_AF-A0A2M6Y800-F1
#
_entry.id   AF-A0A2M6Y800-F1
#
_cell.length_a   1.000
_cell.length_b   1.000
_cell.length_c   1.000
_cell.angle_alpha   90.00
_cell.angle_beta   90.00
_cell.angle_gamma   90.00
#
_symmetry.space_group_name_H-M   'P 1'
#
loop_
_entity.id
_entity.type
_entity.pdbx_description
1 polymer ?
#
loop_
_entity_poly.entity_id
_entity_poly.type
_entity_poly.pdbx_seq_one_letter_code
_entity_poly.pdbx_strand_id
1 'polypeptide(L)' 'MGGNAEQKRKCLPPIARGEALGSFGVTEPGIGSDAAALRTRAVLQNNEYVLNGRKRYESLAHV' A
#
# COMPACT_ATOMS: atom_id res chain seq x y z
N MET A 1 4.17 12.60 -4.93
CA MET A 1 3.40 11.35 -5.11
C MET A 1 3.73 10.71 -6.44
N GLY A 2 4.27 9.48 -6.42
CA GLY A 2 4.92 8.82 -7.57
C GLY A 2 4.01 8.08 -8.56
N GLY A 3 2.68 8.29 -8.54
CA GLY A 3 1.77 7.65 -9.49
C GLY A 3 1.85 8.23 -10.90
N ASN A 4 1.57 7.41 -11.92
CA ASN A 4 1.39 7.85 -13.30
C ASN A 4 0.09 8.69 -13.45
N ALA A 5 -0.11 9.30 -14.63
CA ALA A 5 -1.26 10.18 -14.86
C ALA A 5 -2.61 9.48 -14.70
N GLU A 6 -2.70 8.21 -15.11
CA GLU A 6 -3.92 7.41 -14.99
C GLU A 6 -4.25 7.10 -13.53
N GLN A 7 -3.28 6.62 -12.75
CA GLN A 7 -3.41 6.36 -11.32
C GLN A 7 -3.83 7.63 -10.56
N LYS A 8 -3.21 8.77 -10.87
CA LYS A 8 -3.55 10.06 -10.25
C LYS A 8 -5.00 10.47 -10.54
N ARG A 9 -5.45 10.36 -11.80
CA ARG A 9 -6.84 10.66 -12.17
C ARG A 9 -7.84 9.74 -11.48
N LYS A 10 -7.49 8.45 -11.32
CA LYS A 10 -8.35 7.47 -10.66
C LYS A 10 -8.44 7.67 -9.15
N CYS A 11 -7.30 7.89 -8.49
CA CYS A 11 -7.23 7.83 -7.02
C CYS A 11 -7.39 9.19 -6.32
N LEU A 12 -6.86 10.29 -6.89
CA LEU A 12 -6.81 11.57 -6.17
C LEU A 12 -8.17 12.27 -6.02
N PRO A 13 -9.05 12.35 -7.04
CA PRO A 13 -10.30 13.08 -6.91
C PRO A 13 -11.26 12.51 -5.84
N PRO A 14 -11.48 11.18 -5.74
CA PRO A 14 -12.32 10.62 -4.66
C PRO A 14 -11.73 10.87 -3.27
N ILE A 15 -10.40 10.76 -3.10
CA ILE A 15 -9.72 11.07 -1.83
C ILE A 15 -9.91 12.55 -1.47
N ALA A 16 -9.72 13.46 -2.43
CA ALA A 16 -9.86 14.89 -2.21
C ALA A 16 -11.30 15.33 -1.87
N ARG A 17 -12.30 14.58 -2.35
CA ARG A 17 -13.72 14.79 -2.01
C ARG A 17 -14.15 14.11 -0.71
N GLY A 18 -13.28 13.30 -0.09
CA GLY A 18 -13.62 12.51 1.11
C GLY A 18 -14.49 11.29 0.82
N GLU A 19 -14.60 10.87 -0.45
CA GLU A 19 -15.41 9.72 -0.89
C GLU A 19 -14.63 8.40 -0.81
N ALA A 20 -13.31 8.47 -0.68
CA ALA A 20 -12.44 7.31 -0.54
C ALA A 20 -11.41 7.53 0.57
N LEU A 21 -11.16 6.47 1.34
CA LEU A 21 -10.12 6.44 2.36
C LEU A 21 -8.90 5.69 1.84
N GLY A 22 -7.71 6.15 2.25
CA GLY A 22 -6.44 5.50 1.95
C GLY A 22 -5.76 4.99 3.22
N SER A 23 -5.02 3.90 3.11
CA SER A 23 -4.14 3.40 4.16
C SER A 23 -2.72 3.26 3.61
N PHE A 24 -1.72 3.41 4.48
CA PHE A 24 -0.31 3.35 4.12
C PHE A 24 0.38 2.17 4.81
N GLY A 25 0.34 1.01 4.14
CA GLY A 25 0.77 -0.28 4.68
C GLY A 25 2.27 -0.57 4.65
N VAL A 26 3.04 -0.17 5.65
CA VAL A 26 4.50 -0.41 5.68
C VAL A 26 4.92 -1.37 6.79
N THR A 27 4.45 -1.18 8.01
CA THR A 27 4.97 -1.86 9.20
C THR A 27 4.62 -3.35 9.22
N GLU A 28 5.57 -4.20 9.64
CA GLU A 28 5.39 -5.66 9.74
C GLU A 28 5.58 -6.14 11.19
N PRO A 29 5.12 -7.35 11.54
CA PRO A 29 5.43 -7.95 12.83
C PRO A 29 6.95 -8.01 13.07
N GLY A 30 7.41 -7.24 14.06
CA GLY A 30 8.82 -7.15 14.42
C GLY A 30 9.67 -6.20 13.56
N ILE A 31 9.07 -5.46 12.62
CA ILE A 31 9.78 -4.53 11.71
C ILE A 31 9.01 -3.23 11.59
N GLY A 32 9.53 -2.18 12.24
CA GLY A 32 8.95 -0.83 12.23
C GLY A 32 9.93 0.20 11.66
N SER A 33 10.86 0.67 12.50
CA SER A 33 11.83 1.70 12.14
C SER A 33 12.80 1.27 11.03
N ASP A 34 13.19 -0.01 11.02
CA ASP A 34 14.04 -0.58 9.98
C ASP A 34 13.20 -1.08 8.79
N ALA A 35 12.67 -0.16 7.99
CA ALA A 35 11.89 -0.49 6.81
C ALA A 35 12.72 -1.17 5.69
N ALA A 36 14.06 -1.19 5.80
CA ALA A 36 14.89 -1.94 4.85
C ALA A 36 14.81 -3.45 5.10
N ALA A 37 14.46 -3.88 6.32
CA ALA A 37 14.36 -5.29 6.69
C ALA A 37 13.04 -5.98 6.31
N LEU A 38 12.12 -5.29 5.62
CA LEU A 38 10.79 -5.81 5.26
C LEU A 38 10.85 -7.19 4.57
N ARG A 39 9.93 -8.06 4.98
CA ARG A 39 9.83 -9.45 4.52
C ARG A 39 8.68 -9.68 3.54
N THR A 40 7.69 -8.80 3.46
CA THR A 40 6.68 -8.87 2.39
C THR A 40 7.36 -8.91 1.03
N ARG A 41 6.89 -9.77 0.14
CA ARG A 41 7.44 -9.94 -1.22
C ARG A 41 6.37 -9.65 -2.26
N ALA A 42 6.82 -9.05 -3.36
CA ALA A 42 6.08 -8.91 -4.60
C ALA A 42 6.79 -9.74 -5.67
N VAL A 43 6.11 -10.71 -6.26
CA VAL A 43 6.66 -11.57 -7.32
C VAL A 43 5.87 -11.34 -8.60
N LEU A 44 6.55 -10.97 -9.69
CA LEU A 44 5.91 -10.80 -10.99
C LEU A 44 5.61 -12.18 -11.61
N GLN A 45 4.33 -12.48 -11.82
CA GLN A 45 3.84 -13.70 -12.45
C GLN A 45 2.72 -13.34 -13.42
N ASN A 46 2.78 -13.83 -14.66
CA ASN A 46 1.73 -13.60 -15.67
C ASN A 46 1.36 -12.12 -15.86
N ASN A 47 2.35 -11.22 -15.88
CA ASN A 47 2.17 -9.76 -16.02
C ASN A 47 1.46 -9.07 -14.83
N GLU A 48 1.38 -9.74 -13.67
CA GLU A 48 0.83 -9.20 -12.43
C GLU A 48 1.76 -9.46 -11.23
N TYR A 49 1.69 -8.61 -10.21
CA TYR A 49 2.46 -8.82 -8.97
C TYR A 49 1.64 -9.62 -7.94
N VAL A 50 2.15 -10.77 -7.54
CA VAL A 50 1.64 -11.56 -6.41
C VAL A 50 2.29 -11.06 -5.13
N LEU A 51 1.49 -10.49 -4.22
CA LEU A 51 1.93 -9.99 -2.92
C LEU A 51 1.74 -11.04 -1.82
N ASN A 52 2.78 -11.32 -1.03
CA ASN A 52 2.71 -12.22 0.13
C ASN A 52 3.49 -11.64 1.32
N GLY A 53 2.83 -11.53 2.48
CA GLY A 53 3.41 -10.98 3.70
C GLY A 53 2.36 -10.67 4.77
N ARG A 54 2.80 -10.07 5.88
CA ARG A 54 1.92 -9.65 6.99
C ARG A 54 2.22 -8.22 7.37
N LYS A 55 1.20 -7.36 7.42
CA LYS A 55 1.28 -5.97 7.90
C LYS A 55 0.66 -5.82 9.28
N ARG A 56 1.04 -4.78 10.02
CA ARG A 56 0.54 -4.49 11.37
C ARG A 56 0.57 -3.00 11.65
N TYR A 57 -0.39 -2.55 12.47
CA TYR A 57 -0.54 -1.16 12.93
C TYR A 57 -0.96 -0.18 11.83
N GLU A 58 -1.61 -0.71 10.80
CA GLU A 58 -2.10 0.09 9.67
C GLU A 58 -3.42 0.77 10.02
N SER A 59 -3.38 2.10 10.12
CA SER A 59 -4.59 2.92 10.28
C SER A 59 -5.55 2.68 9.12
N LEU A 60 -6.86 2.62 9.41
CA LEU A 60 -7.94 2.44 8.44
C LEU A 60 -7.95 1.11 7.67
N ALA A 61 -7.10 0.13 8.01
CA ALA A 61 -7.03 -1.14 7.28
C ALA A 61 -8.24 -2.08 7.45
N HIS A 62 -9.17 -1.74 8.35
CA HIS A 62 -10.39 -2.52 8.63
C HIS A 62 -11.65 -1.90 8.03
N VAL A 63 -11.51 -0.72 7.42
CA VAL A 63 -12.62 0.04 6.82
C VAL A 63 -12.74 -0.35 5.36
#